data_AF-A0A535NI84-F1
#
_entry.id   AF-A0A535NI84-F1
#
_cell.length_a   1.000
_cell.length_b   1.000
_cell.length_c   1.000
_cell.angle_alpha   90.00
_cell.angle_beta   90.00
_cell.angle_gamma   90.00
#
_symmetry.space_group_name_H-M   'P 1'
#
loop_
_entity.id
_entity.type
_entity.pdbx_description
1 polymer ?
#
loop_
_entity_poly.entity_id
_entity_poly.type
_entity_poly.pdbx_seq_one_letter_code
_entity_poly.pdbx_strand_id
1 'polypeptide(L)' 'MSPAGGRLSREVFGFAPYWALSNSGSWNYSLLSTVAYFGLTLNGDGSFNTTDPGWTGWNSQALVDTT' A
#
# COMPACT_ATOMS: atom_id res chain seq x y z
N MET A 1 5.63 32.85 -1.91
CA MET A 1 4.76 32.17 -2.89
C MET A 1 4.70 30.70 -2.48
N SER A 2 3.56 30.22 -1.99
CA SER A 2 3.36 28.80 -1.65
C SER A 2 2.89 28.05 -2.90
N PRO A 3 3.39 26.86 -3.22
CA PRO A 3 2.93 26.12 -4.39
C PRO A 3 1.50 25.62 -4.13
N ALA A 4 0.56 26.00 -4.98
CA ALA A 4 -0.81 25.50 -4.95
C ALA A 4 -0.83 24.06 -5.50
N GLY A 5 -0.36 23.10 -4.72
CA GLY A 5 -0.77 21.71 -4.88
C GLY A 5 -2.23 21.61 -4.42
N GLY A 6 -3.18 21.70 -5.34
CA GLY A 6 -4.60 21.64 -5.02
C GLY A 6 -4.90 20.39 -4.18
N ARG A 7 -5.55 20.56 -3.02
CA ARG A 7 -6.02 19.43 -2.21
C ARG A 7 -6.90 18.55 -3.10
N LEU A 8 -6.74 17.23 -3.01
CA LEU A 8 -7.56 16.29 -3.76
C LEU A 8 -9.05 16.63 -3.57
N SER A 9 -9.78 16.79 -4.67
CA SER A 9 -11.21 17.14 -4.64
C SER A 9 -12.12 15.92 -4.53
N ARG A 10 -11.54 14.72 -4.62
CA ARG A 10 -12.19 13.40 -4.56
C ARG A 10 -11.24 12.41 -3.91
N GLU A 11 -11.80 11.32 -3.39
CA GLU A 11 -11.01 10.18 -2.93
C GLU A 11 -10.40 9.44 -4.13
N VAL A 12 -9.10 9.13 -4.01
CA VAL A 12 -8.35 8.33 -4.96
C VAL A 12 -7.62 7.24 -4.18
N PHE A 13 -8.13 6.02 -4.30
CA PHE A 13 -7.56 4.83 -3.68
C PHE A 13 -6.49 4.20 -4.58
N GLY A 14 -5.29 4.00 -4.03
CA GLY A 14 -4.26 3.14 -4.60
C GLY A 14 -4.21 1.81 -3.87
N PHE A 15 -4.08 0.70 -4.61
CA PHE A 15 -3.84 -0.62 -4.02
C PHE A 15 -2.38 -0.99 -4.18
N ALA A 16 -1.73 -1.32 -3.06
CA ALA A 16 -0.32 -1.68 -2.98
C ALA A 16 -0.17 -3.18 -2.72
N PRO A 17 0.18 -3.99 -3.73
CA PRO A 17 0.52 -5.40 -3.52
C PRO A 17 1.95 -5.56 -2.99
N TYR A 18 2.25 -6.71 -2.36
CA TYR A 18 3.56 -6.97 -1.73
C TYR A 18 4.76 -6.76 -2.66
N TRP A 19 4.64 -7.11 -3.94
CA TRP A 19 5.72 -6.99 -4.93
C TRP A 19 6.03 -5.54 -5.33
N ALA A 20 5.15 -4.59 -5.00
CA ALA A 20 5.35 -3.18 -5.32
C ALA A 20 5.94 -2.37 -4.16
N LEU A 21 5.93 -2.91 -2.92
CA LEU A 21 6.31 -2.18 -1.71
C LEU A 21 7.75 -1.64 -1.75
N SER A 22 8.70 -2.38 -2.32
CA SER A 22 10.09 -1.94 -2.44
C SER A 22 10.28 -0.71 -3.34
N ASN A 23 9.26 -0.33 -4.11
CA ASN A 23 9.26 0.85 -4.97
C ASN A 23 8.35 1.97 -4.43
N SER A 24 7.90 1.89 -3.17
CA SER A 24 6.99 2.86 -2.53
C SER A 24 7.53 4.30 -2.56
N GLY A 25 8.84 4.48 -2.35
CA GLY A 25 9.50 5.78 -2.39
C GLY A 25 9.41 6.50 -3.75
N SER A 26 9.10 5.78 -4.83
CA SER A 26 8.93 6.38 -6.17
C SER A 26 7.49 6.80 -6.48
N TRP A 27 6.53 6.56 -5.58
CA TRP A 27 5.11 6.80 -5.85
C TRP A 27 4.76 8.29 -5.72
N ASN A 28 3.87 8.77 -6.59
CA ASN A 28 3.38 10.13 -6.50
C ASN A 28 2.18 10.22 -5.53
N TYR A 29 2.48 10.39 -4.24
CA TYR A 29 1.47 10.51 -3.19
C TYR A 29 0.58 11.77 -3.31
N SER A 30 0.98 12.78 -4.09
CA SER A 30 0.12 13.97 -4.30
C SER A 30 -1.16 13.66 -5.07
N LEU A 31 -1.23 12.51 -5.75
CA LEU A 31 -2.37 12.04 -6.52
C LEU A 31 -3.27 11.06 -5.75
N LEU A 32 -2.86 10.62 -4.55
CA LEU A 32 -3.51 9.56 -3.79
C LEU A 32 -4.08 10.12 -2.49
N SER A 33 -5.35 9.79 -2.19
CA SER A 33 -5.93 10.11 -0.89
C SER A 33 -5.69 8.98 0.11
N THR A 34 -5.70 7.74 -0.37
CA THR A 34 -5.58 6.54 0.45
C THR A 34 -4.75 5.51 -0.29
N VAL A 35 -3.86 4.83 0.43
CA VAL A 35 -3.16 3.64 -0.06
C VAL A 35 -3.57 2.47 0.81
N ALA A 36 -4.11 1.42 0.18
CA ALA A 36 -4.51 0.19 0.84
C ALA A 36 -3.58 -0.94 0.44
N TYR A 37 -3.03 -1.65 1.43
CA TYR A 37 -2.31 -2.89 1.16
C TYR A 37 -3.27 -3.94 0.61
N PHE A 38 -2.86 -4.66 -0.43
CA PHE A 38 -3.67 -5.65 -1.11
C PHE A 38 -2.95 -7.00 -1.20
N GLY A 39 -3.72 -8.09 -1.09
CA GLY A 39 -3.23 -9.45 -1.32
C GLY A 39 -3.01 -10.28 -0.04
N LEU A 40 -3.76 -10.03 1.03
CA LEU A 40 -3.81 -10.97 2.16
C LEU A 40 -4.76 -12.13 1.83
N THR A 41 -4.20 -13.33 1.70
CA THR A 41 -4.94 -14.57 1.42
C THR A 41 -5.56 -15.13 2.70
N LEU A 42 -6.82 -15.58 2.61
CA LEU A 42 -7.49 -16.34 3.68
C LEU A 42 -7.49 -17.84 3.34
N ASN A 43 -7.37 -18.67 4.36
CA ASN A 43 -7.66 -20.10 4.30
C ASN A 43 -9.17 -20.35 4.23
N GLY A 44 -9.58 -21.58 3.94
CA GLY A 44 -11.01 -21.95 3.87
C GLY A 44 -11.78 -21.78 5.19
N ASP A 45 -11.09 -21.71 6.32
CA ASP A 45 -11.67 -21.46 7.66
C ASP A 45 -11.73 -19.96 8.04
N GLY A 46 -11.32 -19.06 7.14
CA GLY A 46 -11.31 -17.62 7.37
C GLY A 46 -10.09 -17.10 8.14
N SER A 47 -9.15 -17.97 8.53
CA SER A 47 -7.85 -17.52 9.06
C SER A 47 -6.96 -16.97 7.95
N PHE A 48 -6.01 -16.09 8.27
CA PHE A 48 -5.01 -15.66 7.29
C PHE A 48 -4.04 -16.80 6.94
N ASN A 49 -3.74 -16.96 5.66
CA ASN A 49 -2.66 -17.84 5.23
C ASN A 49 -1.32 -17.16 5.50
N THR A 50 -0.65 -17.58 6.57
CA THR A 50 0.62 -16.98 7.02
C THR A 50 1.84 -17.40 6.21
N THR A 51 1.66 -18.31 5.24
CA THR A 51 2.73 -18.80 4.35
C THR A 51 2.68 -18.18 2.95
N ASP A 52 1.62 -17.43 2.65
CA ASP A 52 1.45 -16.73 1.38
C ASP A 52 2.39 -15.50 1.31
N PRO A 53 2.97 -15.17 0.13
CA PRO A 53 3.83 -14.00 -0.03
C PRO A 53 3.19 -12.67 0.42
N GLY A 54 1.86 -12.54 0.32
CA GLY A 54 1.13 -11.38 0.84
C GLY A 54 1.24 -11.24 2.35
N TRP A 55 1.32 -12.33 3.10
CA TRP A 55 1.58 -12.29 4.55
C TRP A 55 3.02 -11.89 4.87
N THR A 56 3.99 -12.41 4.11
CA THR A 56 5.39 -12.00 4.25
C THR A 56 5.56 -10.51 3.98
N GLY A 57 4.93 -9.98 2.92
CA GLY A 57 4.93 -8.56 2.61
C GLY A 57 4.33 -7.70 3.73
N TRP A 58 3.21 -8.15 4.31
CA TRP A 58 2.56 -7.46 5.44
C TRP A 58 3.45 -7.33 6.68
N ASN A 59 4.26 -8.35 6.97
CA ASN A 59 5.18 -8.35 8.12
C ASN A 59 6.58 -7.83 7.77
N SER A 60 6.79 -7.35 6.54
CA SER A 60 8.10 -6.89 6.08
C SER A 60 8.39 -5.44 6.44
N GLN A 61 9.67 -5.09 6.55
CA GLN A 61 10.09 -3.70 6.74
C GLN A 61 9.62 -2.80 5.59
N ALA A 62 9.51 -3.32 4.37
CA ALA A 62 9.05 -2.56 3.20
C ALA A 62 7.61 -2.03 3.32
N LEU A 63 6.79 -2.57 4.24
CA LEU A 63 5.44 -2.04 4.48
C LEU A 63 5.45 -0.71 5.24
N VAL A 64 6.41 -0.53 6.14
CA VAL A 64 6.52 0.65 7.02
C VAL A 64 7.61 1.62 6.58
N ASP A 65 8.40 1.22 5.59
CA ASP A 65 9.48 2.04 5.04
C ASP A 65 8.95 2.95 3.92
N THR A 66 9.06 4.27 4.14
CA THR A 66 8.59 5.31 3.22
C THR A 66 9.72 6.28 2.84
N THR A 67 10.97 5.84 2.93
CA THR A 67 12.17 6.67 2.61
C THR A 67 12.19 7.17 1.18
#